data_AF-A0A662WUV0-F1
#
_entry.id   AF-A0A662WUV0-F1
#
_cell.length_a   1.000
_cell.length_b   1.000
_cell.length_c   1.000
_cell.angle_alpha   90.00
_cell.angle_beta   90.00
_cell.angle_gamma   90.00
#
_symmetry.space_group_name_H-M   'P 1'
#
loop_
_entity.id
_entity.type
_entity.pdbx_description
1 polymer ?
#
loop_
_entity_poly.entity_id
_entity_poly.type
_entity_poly.pdbx_seq_one_letter_code
_entity_poly.pdbx_strand_id
1 'polypeptide(L)'
;ICQRAAKLAIRESIARDMERDRLRAEAGDEMEDIEEEDPVPEITPRHFEEAVRNARRSVSDRDLAQYSTFAQTLQQARSHVTAGGSSLANFSFPGRNISAGGAVGGAADAAADEDEEDLYS
;
A
#
# COMPACT_ATOMS: atom_id res chain seq x y z
N ILE A 1 11.43 4.87 -5.49
CA ILE A 1 12.85 4.48 -5.70
C ILE A 1 13.08 4.07 -7.15
N CYS A 2 12.42 3.02 -7.66
CA CYS A 2 12.61 2.52 -9.03
C CYS A 2 12.45 3.60 -10.11
N GLN A 3 11.35 4.38 -10.07
CA GLN A 3 11.14 5.49 -11.01
C GLN A 3 12.26 6.54 -10.98
N ARG A 4 12.89 6.76 -9.81
CA ARG A 4 13.97 7.73 -9.67
C ARG A 4 15.27 7.19 -10.23
N ALA A 5 15.58 5.92 -9.98
CA ALA A 5 16.73 5.23 -10.58
C ALA A 5 16.63 5.21 -12.11
N ALA A 6 15.47 4.85 -12.65
CA ALA A 6 15.22 4.87 -14.10
C ALA A 6 15.40 6.28 -14.71
N LYS A 7 14.89 7.32 -14.05
CA LYS A 7 15.09 8.70 -14.50
C LYS A 7 16.55 9.15 -14.46
N LEU A 8 17.34 8.68 -13.49
CA LEU A 8 18.76 8.99 -13.41
C LEU A 8 19.52 8.30 -14.55
N ALA A 9 19.21 7.03 -14.86
CA ALA A 9 19.80 6.30 -15.97
C ALA A 9 19.50 6.95 -17.32
N ILE A 10 18.23 7.29 -17.59
CA ILE A 10 17.84 7.98 -18.84
C ILE A 10 18.57 9.33 -18.96
N ARG A 11 18.70 10.08 -17.85
CA ARG A 11 19.43 11.35 -17.87
C ARG A 11 20.92 11.15 -18.17
N GLU A 12 21.53 10.10 -17.62
CA GLU A 12 22.94 9.79 -17.88
C GLU A 12 23.16 9.38 -19.34
N SER A 13 22.31 8.50 -19.89
CA SER A 13 22.34 8.10 -21.30
C SER A 13 22.31 9.32 -22.23
N ILE A 14 21.31 10.20 -22.07
CA ILE A 14 21.20 11.45 -22.86
C ILE A 14 22.44 12.35 -22.71
N ALA A 15 22.97 12.49 -21.48
CA ALA A 15 24.14 13.34 -21.26
C ALA A 15 25.40 12.79 -21.93
N ARG A 16 25.58 11.47 -21.94
CA ARG A 16 26.68 10.78 -22.61
C ARG A 16 26.57 10.85 -24.13
N ASP A 17 25.36 10.69 -24.67
CA ASP A 17 25.10 10.87 -26.10
C ASP A 17 25.46 12.28 -26.56
N MET A 18 25.01 13.30 -25.82
CA MET A 18 25.34 14.70 -26.13
C MET A 18 26.84 15.01 -26.03
N GLU A 19 27.56 14.38 -25.09
CA GLU A 19 29.01 14.53 -24.95
C GLU A 19 29.75 13.89 -26.12
N ARG A 20 29.30 12.71 -26.54
CA ARG A 20 29.84 12.00 -27.72
C ARG A 20 29.64 12.81 -29.00
N ASP A 21 28.45 13.35 -29.22
CA ASP A 21 28.16 14.19 -30.39
C ASP A 21 29.05 15.43 -30.46
N ARG A 22 29.33 16.06 -29.31
CA ARG A 22 30.26 17.20 -29.23
C ARG A 22 31.69 16.80 -29.57
N LEU A 23 32.17 15.68 -29.02
CA LEU A 23 33.51 15.17 -29.29
C LEU A 23 33.68 14.79 -30.77
N ARG A 24 32.65 14.18 -31.40
CA ARG A 24 32.64 13.89 -32.84
C ARG A 24 32.72 15.17 -33.68
N ALA A 25 31.93 16.19 -33.33
CA ALA A 25 31.96 17.47 -34.02
C ALA A 25 33.33 18.19 -33.90
N GLU A 26 34.05 18.00 -32.79
CA GLU A 26 35.39 18.57 -32.57
C GLU A 26 36.52 17.75 -33.24
N ALA A 27 36.37 16.43 -33.37
CA ALA A 27 37.39 15.53 -33.91
C ALA A 27 37.42 15.45 -35.45
N GLY A 28 36.35 15.88 -36.13
CA GLY A 28 36.21 15.79 -37.59
C GLY A 28 35.75 14.40 -38.05
N ASP A 29 34.96 14.36 -39.14
CA ASP A 29 34.20 13.22 -39.68
C ASP A 29 35.06 12.03 -40.20
N GLU A 30 35.98 11.47 -39.40
CA GLU A 30 36.71 10.23 -39.73
C GLU A 30 36.22 9.00 -38.96
N MET A 31 35.08 9.07 -38.24
CA MET A 31 34.54 7.91 -37.52
C MET A 31 33.22 7.45 -38.16
N GLU A 32 33.39 6.57 -39.15
CA GLU A 32 32.39 5.83 -39.94
C GLU A 32 31.43 5.01 -39.04
N ASP A 33 30.20 4.81 -39.53
CA ASP A 33 29.04 4.12 -38.93
C ASP A 33 29.36 2.76 -38.26
N ILE A 34 29.90 2.77 -37.04
CA ILE A 34 29.84 1.62 -36.13
C ILE A 34 28.59 1.81 -35.30
N GLU A 35 27.70 0.80 -35.27
CA GLU A 35 26.51 0.79 -34.40
C GLU A 35 26.90 1.26 -33.00
N GLU A 36 26.50 2.49 -32.68
CA GLU A 36 26.95 3.19 -31.49
C GLU A 36 26.21 2.61 -30.29
N GLU A 37 26.88 1.71 -29.58
CA GLU A 37 26.36 1.06 -28.37
C GLU A 37 25.92 2.14 -27.36
N ASP A 38 24.72 1.98 -26.78
CA ASP A 38 24.17 2.91 -25.79
C ASP A 38 25.19 3.04 -24.64
N PRO A 39 25.64 4.26 -24.30
CA PRO A 39 26.61 4.46 -23.23
C PRO A 39 26.08 4.04 -21.84
N VAL A 40 24.76 3.90 -21.66
CA VAL A 40 24.13 3.40 -20.44
C VAL A 40 23.08 2.34 -20.78
N PRO A 41 23.53 1.11 -21.13
CA PRO A 41 22.62 0.06 -21.61
C PRO A 41 21.73 -0.49 -20.49
N GLU A 42 22.13 -0.30 -19.22
CA GLU A 42 21.48 -0.87 -18.06
C GLU A 42 21.34 0.13 -16.90
N ILE A 43 20.29 -0.05 -16.10
CA ILE A 43 20.14 0.65 -14.83
C ILE A 43 21.08 0.01 -13.81
N THR A 44 22.26 0.59 -13.65
CA THR A 44 23.28 0.14 -12.70
C THR A 44 22.92 0.39 -11.22
N PRO A 45 23.59 -0.30 -10.26
CA PRO A 45 23.41 -0.09 -8.82
C PRO A 45 23.59 1.37 -8.36
N ARG A 46 24.48 2.13 -9.02
CA ARG A 46 24.72 3.56 -8.74
C ARG A 46 23.44 4.39 -8.81
N HIS A 47 22.57 4.11 -9.77
CA HIS A 47 21.28 4.79 -9.90
C HIS A 47 20.35 4.52 -8.72
N PHE A 48 20.39 3.30 -8.19
CA PHE A 48 19.62 2.93 -7.01
C PHE A 48 20.20 3.54 -5.74
N GLU A 49 21.52 3.62 -5.59
CA GLU A 49 22.17 4.28 -4.45
C GLU A 49 21.77 5.76 -4.36
N GLU A 50 21.82 6.51 -5.47
CA GLU A 50 21.37 7.90 -5.50
C GLU A 50 19.87 8.03 -5.27
N ALA A 51 19.07 7.11 -5.82
CA ALA A 51 17.63 7.10 -5.63
C ALA A 51 17.22 6.81 -4.18
N VAL A 52 17.91 5.89 -3.51
CA VAL A 52 17.68 5.50 -2.11
C VAL A 52 18.16 6.58 -1.15
N ARG A 53 19.31 7.22 -1.41
CA ARG A 53 19.82 8.34 -0.60
C ARG A 53 18.80 9.45 -0.39
N ASN A 54 17.94 9.66 -1.38
CA ASN A 54 16.91 10.69 -1.35
C ASN A 54 15.49 10.16 -1.07
N ALA A 55 15.35 8.85 -0.82
CA ALA A 55 14.06 8.26 -0.50
C ALA A 55 13.66 8.59 0.94
N ARG A 56 12.34 8.64 1.19
CA ARG A 56 11.77 8.85 2.52
C ARG A 56 10.65 7.83 2.76
N ARG A 57 10.54 7.37 4.01
CA ARG A 57 9.39 6.59 4.46
C ARG A 57 8.17 7.51 4.53
N SER A 58 7.05 7.10 3.93
CA SER A 58 5.80 7.86 3.93
C SER A 58 5.02 7.71 5.24
N VAL A 59 5.24 6.62 5.97
CA VAL A 59 4.55 6.32 7.22
C VAL A 59 5.50 6.48 8.40
N SER A 60 5.03 7.19 9.44
CA SER A 60 5.80 7.45 10.65
C SER A 60 5.85 6.22 11.58
N ASP A 61 6.86 6.16 12.46
CA ASP A 61 6.98 5.07 13.44
C ASP A 61 5.82 5.06 14.45
N ARG A 62 5.27 6.24 14.77
CA ARG A 62 4.08 6.36 15.63
C ARG A 62 2.88 5.66 15.00
N ASP A 63 2.63 5.92 13.72
CA ASP A 63 1.47 5.33 13.04
C ASP A 63 1.68 3.82 12.88
N LEU A 64 2.90 3.35 12.59
CA LEU A 64 3.23 1.92 12.61
C LEU A 64 2.88 1.26 13.95
N ALA A 65 3.25 1.87 15.07
CA ALA A 65 2.99 1.32 16.40
C ALA A 65 1.48 1.29 16.75
N GLN A 66 0.74 2.31 16.33
CA GLN A 66 -0.72 2.36 16.52
C GLN A 66 -1.40 1.23 15.73
N TYR A 67 -1.05 1.06 14.46
CA TYR A 67 -1.63 0.00 13.63
C TYR A 67 -1.19 -1.40 14.06
N SER A 68 0.05 -1.58 14.55
CA SER A 68 0.50 -2.88 15.08
C SER A 68 -0.27 -3.28 16.34
N THR A 69 -0.47 -2.33 17.27
CA THR A 69 -1.24 -2.56 18.50
C THR A 69 -2.70 -2.87 18.17
N PHE A 70 -3.30 -2.11 17.24
CA PHE A 70 -4.68 -2.37 16.79
C PHE A 70 -4.84 -3.76 16.16
N ALA A 71 -3.92 -4.16 15.28
CA ALA A 71 -3.94 -5.48 14.65
C ALA A 71 -3.84 -6.62 15.68
N GLN A 72 -2.98 -6.45 16.70
CA GLN A 72 -2.81 -7.43 17.77
C GLN A 72 -4.09 -7.58 18.62
N THR A 73 -4.71 -6.47 19.03
CA THR A 73 -5.98 -6.49 19.79
C THR A 73 -7.12 -7.10 18.97
N LEU A 74 -7.20 -6.78 17.67
CA LEU A 74 -8.22 -7.35 16.78
C LEU A 74 -8.07 -8.87 16.63
N GLN A 75 -6.82 -9.36 16.53
CA GLN A 75 -6.56 -10.79 16.47
C GLN A 75 -6.86 -11.50 17.80
N GLN A 76 -6.59 -10.86 18.94
CA GLN A 76 -6.97 -11.37 20.27
C GLN A 76 -8.49 -11.45 20.44
N ALA A 77 -9.23 -10.41 20.03
CA ALA A 77 -10.69 -10.42 20.06
C ALA A 77 -11.27 -11.54 19.19
N ARG A 78 -10.72 -11.76 17.98
CA ARG A 78 -11.12 -12.88 17.12
C ARG A 78 -10.73 -14.24 17.71
N SER A 79 -9.55 -14.37 18.31
CA SER A 79 -9.13 -15.59 19.01
C SER A 79 -10.02 -15.89 20.22
N HIS A 80 -10.51 -14.89 20.93
CA HIS A 80 -11.49 -15.07 22.01
C HIS A 80 -12.84 -15.58 21.47
N VAL A 81 -13.19 -15.23 20.23
CA VAL A 81 -14.41 -15.72 19.57
C VAL A 81 -14.23 -17.14 18.99
N THR A 82 -13.04 -17.50 18.50
CA THR A 82 -12.83 -18.76 17.74
C THR A 82 -12.05 -19.86 18.48
N ALA A 83 -11.12 -19.52 19.37
CA ALA A 83 -10.22 -20.50 20.01
C ALA A 83 -10.72 -21.02 21.38
N GLY A 84 -11.72 -20.36 21.97
CA GLY A 84 -12.43 -20.87 23.14
C GLY A 84 -13.93 -20.82 22.85
N GLY A 85 -14.57 -21.97 22.73
CA GLY A 85 -16.00 -22.14 22.42
C GLY A 85 -16.96 -21.59 23.48
N SER A 86 -16.81 -20.33 23.90
CA SER A 86 -17.55 -19.73 25.01
C SER A 86 -17.90 -18.25 24.82
N SER A 87 -17.72 -17.65 23.64
CA SER A 87 -18.10 -16.23 23.42
C SER A 87 -19.56 -16.02 22.99
N LEU A 88 -20.23 -17.05 22.47
CA LEU A 88 -21.69 -17.04 22.22
C LEU A 88 -22.48 -17.77 23.33
N ALA A 89 -21.82 -18.56 24.18
CA ALA A 89 -22.47 -19.32 25.24
C ALA A 89 -22.88 -18.45 26.45
N ASN A 90 -22.19 -17.32 26.67
CA ASN A 90 -22.42 -16.41 27.80
C ASN A 90 -23.02 -15.05 27.38
N PHE A 91 -23.47 -14.91 26.13
CA PHE A 91 -24.12 -13.68 25.67
C PHE A 91 -25.57 -13.62 26.21
N SER A 92 -25.83 -12.69 27.13
CA SER A 92 -27.17 -12.36 27.60
C SER A 92 -27.39 -10.86 27.53
N PHE A 93 -28.50 -10.44 26.94
CA PHE A 93 -28.90 -9.04 26.94
C PHE A 93 -29.20 -8.56 28.38
N PRO A 94 -28.91 -7.28 28.70
CA PRO A 94 -29.27 -6.70 29.99
C PRO A 94 -30.79 -6.73 30.12
N GLY A 95 -31.31 -7.57 31.01
CA GLY A 95 -32.75 -7.70 31.25
C GLY A 95 -33.32 -9.11 31.11
N ARG A 96 -32.54 -10.13 30.70
CA ARG A 96 -33.04 -11.52 30.70
C ARG A 96 -32.70 -12.23 32.02
N ASN A 97 -33.51 -11.97 33.03
CA ASN A 97 -33.77 -12.91 34.12
C ASN A 97 -34.40 -14.19 33.51
N ILE A 98 -33.56 -15.18 33.19
CA ILE A 98 -33.99 -16.52 32.81
C ILE A 98 -34.59 -17.20 34.06
N SER A 99 -35.85 -16.89 34.34
CA SER A 99 -36.75 -17.84 34.96
C SER A 99 -37.32 -18.69 33.83
N ALA A 100 -36.85 -19.92 33.73
CA ALA A 100 -37.43 -20.93 32.87
C ALA A 100 -38.88 -21.19 33.29
N GLY A 101 -39.84 -20.80 32.45
CA GLY A 101 -41.23 -21.23 32.56
C GLY A 101 -42.22 -20.18 32.09
N GLY A 102 -42.84 -20.40 30.93
CA GLY A 102 -44.07 -19.70 30.53
C GLY A 102 -44.13 -19.31 29.06
N ALA A 103 -45.06 -19.93 28.35
CA ALA A 103 -45.41 -19.74 26.95
C ALA A 103 -46.02 -18.35 26.64
N VAL A 104 -46.05 -18.01 25.34
CA VAL A 104 -46.86 -17.06 24.53
C VAL A 104 -45.92 -16.22 23.65
N GLY A 105 -46.06 -16.05 22.33
CA GLY A 105 -47.20 -16.15 21.44
C GLY A 105 -47.31 -14.83 20.68
N GLY A 106 -47.02 -14.83 19.37
CA GLY A 106 -47.67 -13.95 18.39
C GLY A 106 -46.99 -12.63 17.98
N ALA A 107 -46.94 -12.50 16.64
CA ALA A 107 -47.28 -11.33 15.83
C ALA A 107 -46.22 -10.30 15.45
N ALA A 108 -46.23 -10.02 14.13
CA ALA A 108 -45.45 -9.08 13.35
C ALA A 108 -45.72 -7.62 13.71
N ASP A 109 -44.75 -6.76 13.39
CA ASP A 109 -45.05 -5.41 12.89
C ASP A 109 -43.94 -4.94 11.93
N ALA A 110 -44.39 -4.32 10.84
CA ALA A 110 -43.60 -3.78 9.76
C ALA A 110 -43.77 -2.27 9.74
N ALA A 111 -42.67 -1.52 9.77
CA ALA A 111 -42.61 -0.10 9.43
C ALA A 111 -41.13 0.22 9.18
N ALA A 112 -40.74 0.42 7.92
CA ALA A 112 -40.66 1.73 7.26
C ALA A 112 -39.38 2.46 7.67
N ASP A 113 -38.33 2.28 6.87
CA ASP A 113 -37.15 3.16 6.84
C ASP A 113 -37.01 3.61 5.39
N GLU A 114 -37.89 4.55 5.01
CA GLU A 114 -37.75 5.38 3.81
C GLU A 114 -36.88 6.58 4.20
N ASP A 115 -35.55 6.43 4.25
CA ASP A 115 -34.60 7.55 4.33
C ASP A 115 -33.17 7.10 3.92
N GLU A 116 -33.06 6.26 2.88
CA GLU A 116 -31.78 6.01 2.18
C GLU A 116 -31.49 7.19 1.22
N GLU A 117 -31.23 8.38 1.76
CA GLU A 117 -30.75 9.51 0.97
C GLU A 117 -29.30 9.26 0.52
N ASP A 118 -29.14 9.09 -0.79
CA ASP A 118 -27.93 8.83 -1.56
C ASP A 118 -26.69 9.62 -1.10
N LEU A 119 -25.70 8.91 -0.56
CA LEU A 119 -24.41 9.41 -0.07
C LEU A 119 -23.45 9.92 -1.19
N TYR A 120 -23.91 10.05 -2.43
CA TYR A 120 -23.09 10.45 -3.58
C TYR A 120 -23.80 11.39 -4.56
N SER A 121 -24.41 12.47 -4.04
CA SER A 121 -24.71 13.68 -4.84
C SER A 121 -23.73 14.80 -4.54
#